data_AF-A0A4Q2LYP9-F1
#
_entry.id   AF-A0A4Q2LYP9-F1
#
_cell.length_a   1.000
_cell.length_b   1.000
_cell.length_c   1.000
_cell.angle_alpha   90.00
_cell.angle_beta   90.00
_cell.angle_gamma   90.00
#
_symmetry.space_group_name_H-M   'P 1'
#
loop_
_entity.id
_entity.type
_entity.pdbx_description
1 polymer ?
#
loop_
_entity_poly.entity_id
_entity_poly.type
_entity_poly.pdbx_seq_one_letter_code
_entity_poly.pdbx_strand_id
1 'polypeptide(L)'
;MEIQLIKIENRKIVIQTSEGELRGSLMNQLEIILGPLGFVKADQSNLVNISQISKLEKDVLIFKDSDNTFQIPRRNVSKLKDIFDKIQQDE
;
A
#
# COMPACT_ATOMS: atom_id res chain seq x y z
N MET A 1 15.83 -4.73 -10.48
CA MET A 1 15.64 -5.53 -9.26
C MET A 1 14.84 -6.79 -9.56
N GLU A 2 15.52 -7.94 -9.68
CA GLU A 2 14.87 -9.24 -9.84
C GLU A 2 14.79 -9.94 -8.48
N ILE A 3 13.58 -10.34 -8.06
CA ILE A 3 13.35 -11.02 -6.78
C ILE A 3 13.58 -12.52 -6.98
N GLN A 4 14.50 -13.10 -6.21
CA GLN A 4 14.88 -14.51 -6.30
C GLN A 4 14.20 -15.37 -5.23
N LEU A 5 14.08 -14.86 -4.01
CA LEU A 5 13.46 -15.58 -2.88
C LEU A 5 12.81 -14.59 -1.90
N ILE A 6 11.62 -14.96 -1.42
CA ILE A 6 10.97 -14.32 -0.28
C ILE A 6 10.80 -15.38 0.80
N LYS A 7 11.34 -15.14 2.00
CA LYS A 7 11.20 -16.04 3.15
C LYS A 7 10.88 -15.29 4.44
N ILE A 8 10.30 -16.00 5.39
CA ILE A 8 10.09 -15.52 6.76
C ILE A 8 11.19 -16.13 7.64
N GLU A 9 11.99 -15.27 8.26
CA GLU A 9 13.07 -15.67 9.16
C GLU A 9 13.03 -14.79 10.42
N ASN A 10 13.03 -15.39 11.61
CA ASN A 10 12.97 -14.67 12.89
C ASN A 10 11.83 -13.63 12.98
N ARG A 11 10.64 -13.99 12.47
CA ARG A 11 9.45 -13.12 12.38
C ARG A 11 9.64 -11.87 11.49
N LYS A 12 10.65 -11.86 10.62
CA LYS A 12 10.90 -10.82 9.63
C LYS A 12 10.81 -11.39 8.23
N ILE A 13 10.39 -10.56 7.27
CA ILE A 13 10.52 -10.92 5.86
C ILE A 13 11.91 -10.55 5.38
N VAL A 14 12.50 -11.50 4.68
CA VAL A 14 13.75 -11.37 3.97
C VAL A 14 13.45 -11.51 2.49
N ILE A 15 13.76 -10.46 1.72
CA ILE A 15 13.73 -10.52 0.25
C ILE A 15 15.16 -10.63 -0.24
N GLN A 16 15.47 -11.71 -0.94
CA GLN A 16 16.72 -11.86 -1.67
C GLN A 16 16.49 -11.43 -3.11
N THR A 17 17.32 -10.49 -3.54
CA THR A 17 17.33 -9.94 -4.90
C THR A 17 18.66 -10.23 -5.56
N SER A 18 18.73 -10.06 -6.88
CA SER A 18 19.99 -10.08 -7.64
C SER A 18 21.06 -9.12 -7.11
N GLU A 19 20.67 -8.09 -6.34
CA GLU A 19 21.53 -7.01 -5.84
C GLU A 19 21.85 -7.15 -4.34
N GLY A 20 21.27 -8.12 -3.63
CA GLY A 20 21.48 -8.35 -2.21
C GLY A 20 20.21 -8.64 -1.41
N GLU A 21 20.33 -8.58 -0.08
CA GLU A 21 19.25 -8.91 0.87
C GLU A 21 18.58 -7.64 1.42
N LEU A 22 17.26 -7.53 1.28
CA LEU A 22 16.45 -6.50 1.90
C LEU A 22 15.81 -7.03 3.18
N ARG A 23 16.04 -6.32 4.29
CA ARG A 23 15.46 -6.60 5.61
C ARG A 23 14.54 -5.47 6.03
N GLY A 24 13.35 -5.81 6.53
CA GLY A 24 12.39 -4.82 7.01
C GLY A 24 11.22 -5.45 7.74
N SER A 25 10.25 -4.61 8.14
CA SER A 25 8.93 -5.12 8.52
C SER A 25 8.24 -5.71 7.30
N LEU A 26 7.34 -6.68 7.53
CA LEU A 26 6.46 -7.23 6.50
C LEU A 26 5.77 -6.12 5.70
N MET A 27 5.27 -5.09 6.39
CA MET A 27 4.60 -3.96 5.77
C MET A 27 5.51 -3.16 4.83
N ASN A 28 6.73 -2.83 5.24
CA ASN A 28 7.65 -2.06 4.39
C ASN A 28 8.02 -2.83 3.12
N GLN A 29 8.18 -4.14 3.24
CA GLN A 29 8.51 -4.99 2.10
C GLN A 29 7.31 -5.13 1.14
N LEU A 30 6.09 -5.26 1.67
CA LEU A 30 4.87 -5.23 0.87
C LEU A 30 4.68 -3.90 0.15
N GLU A 31 5.00 -2.77 0.80
CA GLU A 31 4.95 -1.44 0.17
C GLU A 31 5.89 -1.33 -1.04
N ILE A 32 7.10 -1.90 -0.95
CA ILE A 32 8.06 -1.93 -2.08
C ILE A 32 7.54 -2.81 -3.22
N ILE A 33 7.03 -4.00 -2.92
CA ILE A 33 6.57 -4.95 -3.95
C ILE A 33 5.26 -4.48 -4.61
N LEU A 34 4.31 -3.99 -3.82
CA LEU A 34 2.95 -3.68 -4.26
C LEU A 34 2.77 -2.22 -4.66
N GLY A 35 3.68 -1.33 -4.25
CA GLY A 35 3.67 0.09 -4.63
C GLY A 35 3.53 0.32 -6.14
N PRO A 36 4.35 -0.35 -7.00
CA PRO A 36 4.22 -0.26 -8.45
C PRO A 36 2.87 -0.73 -9.02
N LEU A 37 2.13 -1.56 -8.27
CA LEU A 37 0.79 -2.04 -8.64
C LEU A 37 -0.34 -1.11 -8.13
N GLY A 38 0.00 0.09 -7.64
CA GLY A 38 -0.96 1.07 -7.16
C GLY A 38 -1.42 0.86 -5.72
N PHE A 39 -0.74 0.02 -4.94
CA PHE A 39 -1.01 -0.11 -3.52
C PHE A 39 -0.28 0.96 -2.72
N VAL A 40 -0.98 1.62 -1.81
CA VAL A 40 -0.39 2.59 -0.88
C VAL A 40 -0.75 2.29 0.55
N LYS A 41 0.14 2.69 1.43
CA LYS A 41 0.00 2.50 2.86
C LYS A 41 -1.05 3.41 3.46
N ALA A 42 -2.14 2.81 3.93
CA ALA A 42 -3.22 3.51 4.61
C ALA A 42 -2.92 3.72 6.09
N ASP A 43 -2.29 2.73 6.75
CA ASP A 43 -1.79 2.82 8.13
C ASP A 43 -0.61 1.85 8.40
N GLN A 44 -0.36 1.51 9.67
CA GLN A 44 0.76 0.62 10.04
C GLN A 44 0.56 -0.84 9.58
N SER A 45 -0.69 -1.24 9.35
CA SER A 45 -1.10 -2.63 9.12
C SER A 45 -1.86 -2.83 7.81
N ASN A 46 -2.21 -1.76 7.10
CA ASN A 46 -3.07 -1.81 5.92
C ASN A 46 -2.44 -1.11 4.70
N LEU A 47 -2.46 -1.81 3.56
CA LEU A 47 -2.26 -1.26 2.22
C LEU A 47 -3.61 -1.23 1.50
N VAL A 48 -3.84 -0.20 0.68
CA VAL A 48 -5.05 -0.06 -0.13
C VAL A 48 -4.68 0.11 -1.59
N ASN A 49 -5.41 -0.55 -2.49
CA ASN A 49 -5.24 -0.38 -3.93
C ASN A 49 -6.04 0.85 -4.38
N ILE A 50 -5.33 1.87 -4.88
CA ILE A 50 -5.95 3.15 -5.21
C ILE A 50 -6.90 3.04 -6.41
N SER A 51 -6.59 2.18 -7.38
CA SER A 51 -7.44 1.98 -8.56
C SER A 51 -8.84 1.47 -8.22
N GLN A 52 -8.98 0.84 -7.06
CA GLN A 52 -10.24 0.29 -6.55
C GLN A 52 -10.97 1.27 -5.64
N ILE A 53 -10.44 2.46 -5.35
CA ILE A 53 -11.13 3.47 -4.55
C ILE A 53 -12.11 4.21 -5.46
N SER A 54 -13.38 4.24 -5.06
CA SER A 54 -14.43 5.01 -5.71
C SER A 54 -14.41 6.47 -5.24
N LYS A 55 -14.37 6.68 -3.92
CA LYS A 55 -14.29 8.01 -3.31
C LYS A 55 -13.72 7.97 -1.88
N LEU A 56 -13.20 9.11 -1.44
CA LEU A 56 -12.81 9.37 -0.05
C LEU A 56 -13.81 10.36 0.57
N GLU A 57 -14.59 9.90 1.54
CA GLU A 57 -15.50 10.75 2.31
C GLU A 57 -14.94 11.00 3.71
N LYS A 58 -14.46 12.22 3.97
CA LYS A 58 -13.76 12.58 5.21
C LYS A 58 -12.54 11.69 5.44
N ASP A 59 -12.66 10.67 6.28
CA ASP A 59 -11.63 9.70 6.64
C ASP A 59 -11.98 8.27 6.23
N VAL A 60 -13.01 8.07 5.40
CA VAL A 60 -13.49 6.75 4.97
C VAL A 60 -13.26 6.56 3.46
N LEU A 61 -12.51 5.52 3.12
CA LEU A 61 -12.39 5.04 1.75
C LEU A 61 -13.58 4.15 1.40
N ILE A 62 -14.17 4.41 0.24
CA ILE A 62 -15.25 3.62 -0.33
C ILE A 62 -14.69 2.97 -1.60
N PHE A 63 -14.77 1.64 -1.69
CA PHE A 63 -14.22 0.89 -2.82
C PHE A 63 -15.26 0.72 -3.95
N LYS A 64 -14.78 0.56 -5.18
CA LYS A 64 -15.59 0.25 -6.37
C LYS A 64 -16.19 -1.15 -6.20
N ASP A 65 -17.40 -1.32 -6.73
CA ASP A 65 -18.08 -2.62 -6.88
C ASP A 65 -18.12 -3.49 -5.61
N SER A 66 -18.06 -2.89 -4.43
CA SER A 66 -18.16 -3.59 -3.15
C SER A 66 -18.75 -2.70 -2.06
N ASP A 67 -19.37 -3.34 -1.06
CA ASP A 67 -19.82 -2.67 0.17
C ASP A 67 -18.68 -2.45 1.16
N ASN A 68 -17.45 -2.78 0.78
CA ASN A 68 -16.29 -2.63 1.64
C ASN A 68 -15.95 -1.15 1.80
N THR A 69 -15.66 -0.79 3.04
CA THR A 69 -15.13 0.53 3.39
C THR A 69 -13.93 0.38 4.30
N PHE A 70 -13.06 1.38 4.31
CA PHE A 70 -11.90 1.40 5.21
C PHE A 70 -11.75 2.77 5.86
N GLN A 71 -11.78 2.80 7.19
CA GLN A 71 -11.54 4.02 7.95
C GLN A 71 -10.04 4.27 8.13
N ILE A 72 -9.57 5.38 7.58
CA ILE A 72 -8.18 5.82 7.69
C ILE A 72 -7.99 6.56 9.03
N PRO A 73 -6.87 6.35 9.73
CA PRO A 73 -6.48 7.23 10.82
C PRO A 73 -6.37 8.69 10.35
N ARG A 74 -7.04 9.63 11.03
CA ARG A 74 -7.10 11.07 10.65
C ARG A 74 -5.75 11.68 10.23
N ARG A 75 -4.66 11.30 10.91
CA ARG A 75 -3.29 11.76 10.61
C ARG A 75 -2.80 11.43 9.19
N ASN A 76 -3.38 10.41 8.54
CA ASN A 76 -2.99 9.92 7.23
C ASN A 76 -3.93 10.40 6.11
N VAL A 77 -5.05 11.05 6.45
CA VAL A 77 -6.09 11.46 5.48
C VAL A 77 -5.52 12.42 4.44
N SER A 78 -4.78 13.46 4.87
CA SER A 78 -4.20 14.44 3.94
C SER A 78 -3.30 13.78 2.93
N LYS A 79 -2.41 12.88 3.39
CA LYS A 79 -1.46 12.17 2.53
C LYS A 79 -2.18 11.29 1.49
N LEU A 80 -3.20 10.55 1.91
CA LEU A 80 -3.95 9.67 0.98
C LEU A 80 -4.79 10.48 0.00
N LYS A 81 -5.37 11.60 0.45
CA LYS A 81 -6.10 12.51 -0.42
C LYS A 81 -5.20 13.08 -1.53
N ASP A 82 -4.01 13.56 -1.17
CA ASP A 82 -3.05 14.08 -2.14
C ASP A 82 -2.63 13.04 -3.19
N ILE A 83 -2.53 11.77 -2.79
CA ILE A 83 -2.21 10.66 -3.71
C ILE A 83 -3.40 10.35 -4.60
N PHE A 84 -4.60 10.26 -4.03
CA PHE A 84 -5.83 9.98 -4.76
C PHE A 84 -6.14 11.06 -5.81
N ASP A 85 -6.02 12.33 -5.43
CA ASP A 85 -6.32 13.48 -6.30
C ASP A 85 -5.33 13.56 -7.49
N LYS A 86 -4.07 13.16 -7.30
CA LYS A 86 -3.08 13.10 -8.39
C LYS A 86 -3.43 12.05 -9.44
N ILE A 87 -3.88 10.88 -9.00
CA ILE A 87 -4.20 9.77 -9.91
C ILE A 87 -5.44 10.08 -10.76
N GLN A 88 -6.43 10.78 -10.22
CA GLN A 88 -7.61 11.18 -10.98
C GLN A 88 -7.38 12.29 -12.01
N GLN A 89 -6.24 12.98 -11.97
CA GLN A 89 -5.89 14.01 -12.98
C GLN A 89 -5.19 13.42 -14.21
N ASP A 90 -4.69 12.19 -14.10
CA ASP A 90 -3.97 11.47 -15.16
C ASP A 90 -4.90 10.52 -15.97
N GLU A 91 -6.20 10.45 -15.63
CA GLU A 91 -7.28 9.76 -16.38
C GLU A 91 -8.14 10.76 -17.17
#